data_AF-A0A956K7N0-F1
#
_entry.id   AF-A0A956K7N0-F1
#
_cell.length_a   1.000
_cell.length_b   1.000
_cell.length_c   1.000
_cell.angle_alpha   90.00
_cell.angle_beta   90.00
_cell.angle_gamma   90.00
#
_symmetry.space_group_name_H-M   'P 1'
#
loop_
_entity.id
_entity.type
_entity.pdbx_description
1 polymer ?
#
loop_
_entity_poly.entity_id
_entity_poly.type
_entity_poly.pdbx_seq_one_letter_code
_entity_poly.pdbx_strand_id
1 'polypeptide(L)'
;MFRFRRVALSLPLSLSLLACKPEPVEQPDLANQGNETTETAEPEAPAEDDFVWVVDRFADAQIVRYQVPGFDELDLQRKQLLYYLYQAALAGRDITYDQKFAGNLPVRKTLEALIRSWDGDKTSADYQALETYAKRVWFSSGIHHHYSGKKFEPGFSREWFEAAVRSLPAEQLPLRPAQGKSATPNESVDEFLAWIGPVMFDPKIAPKRTNRDDGADAVADSANNFYGEGVTAKDVEAYYKKKIDKNDPNPISWGLNSRLVKEGPDKGKPKFSEQVWYADGMYGPAIKEIVNWLVKARSVAENDAQRKTFELLIAYYQSGDLKKFDEYNIAWVADTNSVVDTVNGFIEVYDDALGYRGTWESVVSIKDAEASKRIAAISGQAQWFEDNSPLLPEHKKKNVVGISAKVITVVVEGGDAAPTTPIGINLPNANWIRAQHGSKSVNLGNIVEAYDQAKNGDGQLEEFTRDEAELARAKEHGSLAHKLHVDMHEVIGHASGQIEAGIGTPKE
;
A
#
# COMPACT_ATOMS: atom_id res chain seq x y z
N MET A 1 9.72 -48.11 22.61
CA MET A 1 9.24 -49.31 23.34
C MET A 1 8.43 -48.87 24.55
N PHE A 2 7.22 -49.42 24.68
CA PHE A 2 6.39 -49.58 25.89
C PHE A 2 6.17 -48.44 26.91
N ARG A 3 4.87 -48.16 27.12
CA ARG A 3 4.21 -47.44 28.21
C ARG A 3 4.67 -47.86 29.61
N PHE A 4 4.58 -46.91 30.57
CA PHE A 4 4.06 -46.95 31.96
C PHE A 4 4.57 -45.65 32.66
N ARG A 5 3.98 -44.98 33.66
CA ARG A 5 2.86 -45.15 34.61
C ARG A 5 2.61 -43.78 35.28
N ARG A 6 1.40 -43.53 35.79
CA ARG A 6 1.02 -42.41 36.68
C ARG A 6 1.67 -42.52 38.07
N VAL A 7 1.99 -41.39 38.71
CA VAL A 7 2.00 -41.19 40.18
C VAL A 7 1.51 -39.76 40.49
N ALA A 8 0.79 -39.61 41.60
CA ALA A 8 0.01 -38.45 42.00
C ALA A 8 0.60 -37.70 43.22
N LEU A 9 0.16 -36.43 43.37
CA LEU A 9 -0.12 -35.63 44.58
C LEU A 9 0.96 -35.37 45.65
N SER A 10 1.24 -34.08 45.93
CA SER A 10 0.98 -33.42 47.24
C SER A 10 1.41 -31.94 47.26
N LEU A 11 0.47 -31.05 47.59
CA LEU A 11 0.66 -29.77 48.31
C LEU A 11 0.63 -30.08 49.83
N PRO A 12 0.89 -29.15 50.80
CA PRO A 12 1.10 -27.69 50.75
C PRO A 12 2.26 -27.18 51.64
N LEU A 13 2.54 -25.87 51.69
CA LEU A 13 2.42 -24.99 52.88
C LEU A 13 3.11 -23.62 52.65
N SER A 14 2.39 -22.57 53.02
CA SER A 14 2.75 -21.15 53.04
C SER A 14 3.61 -20.77 54.27
N LEU A 15 4.43 -19.72 54.15
CA LEU A 15 4.72 -18.81 55.28
C LEU A 15 5.25 -17.46 54.77
N SER A 16 4.51 -16.40 55.11
CA SER A 16 4.83 -14.98 54.93
C SER A 16 5.34 -14.39 56.24
N LEU A 17 6.34 -13.50 56.19
CA LEU A 17 6.71 -12.62 57.31
C LEU A 17 7.21 -11.26 56.80
N LEU A 18 6.42 -10.22 57.10
CA LEU A 18 6.81 -8.81 57.13
C LEU A 18 7.67 -8.52 58.38
N ALA A 19 8.62 -7.58 58.29
CA ALA A 19 8.97 -6.73 59.44
C ALA A 19 9.59 -5.39 59.00
N CYS A 20 9.16 -4.33 59.68
CA CYS A 20 9.44 -2.91 59.45
C CYS A 20 10.79 -2.42 59.99
N LYS A 21 11.18 -1.24 59.47
CA LYS A 21 12.26 -0.30 59.87
C LYS A 21 12.38 -0.05 61.39
N PRO A 22 13.51 0.54 61.82
CA PRO A 22 13.43 1.96 62.21
C PRO A 22 14.64 2.82 61.75
N GLU A 23 14.34 4.08 61.45
CA GLU A 23 15.26 5.25 61.54
C GLU A 23 14.99 5.93 62.90
N PRO A 24 15.88 6.77 63.50
CA PRO A 24 16.05 8.16 63.01
C PRO A 24 17.32 8.99 63.44
N VAL A 25 17.43 10.20 62.83
CA VAL A 25 17.97 11.52 63.29
C VAL A 25 19.41 11.99 62.94
N GLU A 26 19.43 13.07 62.11
CA GLU A 26 20.22 14.36 62.04
C GLU A 26 21.56 14.54 62.80
N GLN A 27 22.58 15.35 62.44
CA GLN A 27 22.88 16.50 61.52
C GLN A 27 24.42 16.82 61.68
N PRO A 28 25.04 17.92 61.16
CA PRO A 28 25.52 18.19 59.80
C PRO A 28 27.07 18.45 59.70
N ASP A 29 27.52 18.72 58.47
CA ASP A 29 28.48 19.79 58.07
C ASP A 29 29.92 19.47 57.58
N LEU A 30 30.23 20.16 56.47
CA LEU A 30 31.54 20.61 55.94
C LEU A 30 32.47 19.69 55.11
N ALA A 31 32.40 19.93 53.79
CA ALA A 31 33.51 20.19 52.85
C ALA A 31 34.67 19.19 52.71
N ASN A 32 34.80 18.58 51.53
CA ASN A 32 36.05 18.69 50.74
C ASN A 32 35.84 18.30 49.27
N GLN A 33 36.48 19.05 48.38
CA GLN A 33 36.55 18.83 46.94
C GLN A 33 37.57 17.73 46.61
N GLY A 34 37.36 16.96 45.55
CA GLY A 34 38.46 16.32 44.82
C GLY A 34 38.15 14.99 44.13
N ASN A 35 38.21 15.03 42.79
CA ASN A 35 38.51 13.93 41.87
C ASN A 35 37.44 12.85 41.62
N GLU A 36 36.59 13.11 40.61
CA GLU A 36 35.90 12.06 39.86
C GLU A 36 36.87 11.49 38.81
N THR A 37 37.35 10.28 39.05
CA THR A 37 37.90 9.41 38.01
C THR A 37 36.75 8.69 37.30
N THR A 38 36.69 8.87 36.00
CA THR A 38 35.83 8.19 35.02
C THR A 38 35.82 6.67 35.20
N GLU A 39 34.69 6.12 35.64
CA GLU A 39 34.33 4.72 35.41
C GLU A 39 33.82 4.58 33.98
N THR A 40 34.53 3.78 33.20
CA THR A 40 34.14 3.29 31.88
C THR A 40 32.88 2.44 32.01
N ALA A 41 31.76 2.93 31.48
CA ALA A 41 30.56 2.14 31.29
C ALA A 41 30.84 1.01 30.27
N GLU A 42 30.59 -0.23 30.67
CA GLU A 42 30.50 -1.38 29.78
C GLU A 42 29.39 -1.12 28.74
N PRO A 43 29.54 -1.63 27.50
CA PRO A 43 28.51 -1.47 26.48
C PRO A 43 27.24 -2.20 26.93
N GLU A 44 26.14 -1.46 27.06
CA GLU A 44 24.81 -2.04 27.21
C GLU A 44 24.58 -3.04 26.08
N ALA A 45 24.13 -4.24 26.44
CA ALA A 45 23.65 -5.23 25.48
C ALA A 45 22.56 -4.59 24.60
N PRO A 46 22.48 -4.94 23.30
CA PRO A 46 21.44 -4.38 22.44
C PRO A 46 20.07 -4.69 23.06
N ALA A 47 19.24 -3.66 23.21
CA ALA A 47 17.87 -3.81 23.67
C ALA A 47 17.18 -4.90 22.83
N GLU A 48 16.61 -5.91 23.49
CA GLU A 48 15.73 -6.87 22.82
C GLU A 48 14.56 -6.07 22.22
N ASP A 49 14.44 -6.08 20.90
CA ASP A 49 13.40 -5.34 20.18
C ASP A 49 12.05 -6.06 20.39
N ASP A 50 11.26 -5.61 21.38
CA ASP A 50 9.88 -6.08 21.70
C ASP A 50 8.86 -5.77 20.58
N PHE A 51 9.31 -5.48 19.36
CA PHE A 51 8.44 -5.12 18.26
C PHE A 51 7.61 -6.30 17.76
N VAL A 52 6.29 -6.20 17.94
CA VAL A 52 5.33 -7.18 17.43
C VAL A 52 5.11 -6.96 15.93
N TRP A 53 5.79 -7.78 15.11
CA TRP A 53 5.68 -7.78 13.65
C TRP A 53 4.31 -8.25 13.15
N VAL A 54 3.73 -9.28 13.77
CA VAL A 54 2.46 -9.89 13.36
C VAL A 54 1.35 -9.49 14.32
N VAL A 55 0.34 -8.76 13.82
CA VAL A 55 -0.74 -8.20 14.65
C VAL A 55 -1.96 -9.08 14.69
N ASP A 56 -2.33 -9.66 13.55
CA ASP A 56 -3.58 -10.38 13.40
C ASP A 56 -3.48 -11.40 12.26
N ARG A 57 -4.29 -12.46 12.34
CA ARG A 57 -4.48 -13.46 11.29
C ARG A 57 -5.95 -13.80 11.22
N PHE A 58 -6.55 -13.64 10.04
CA PHE A 58 -7.95 -13.95 9.80
C PHE A 58 -8.14 -14.45 8.37
N ALA A 59 -9.05 -15.40 8.19
CA ALA A 59 -9.24 -16.08 6.91
C ALA A 59 -7.89 -16.51 6.29
N ASP A 60 -7.56 -15.97 5.12
CA ASP A 60 -6.34 -16.21 4.34
C ASP A 60 -5.34 -15.03 4.40
N ALA A 61 -5.51 -14.08 5.32
CA ALA A 61 -4.68 -12.89 5.45
C ALA A 61 -3.94 -12.83 6.80
N GLN A 62 -2.73 -12.27 6.77
CA GLN A 62 -1.91 -11.94 7.93
C GLN A 62 -1.60 -10.44 7.91
N ILE A 63 -1.83 -9.77 9.03
CA ILE A 63 -1.52 -8.35 9.18
C ILE A 63 -0.13 -8.20 9.78
N VAL A 64 0.75 -7.56 9.02
CA VAL A 64 2.14 -7.30 9.37
C VAL A 64 2.33 -5.80 9.59
N ARG A 65 3.10 -5.43 10.61
CA ARG A 65 3.57 -4.06 10.87
C ARG A 65 5.01 -3.93 10.44
N TYR A 66 5.39 -2.71 10.05
CA TYR A 66 6.77 -2.35 9.74
C TYR A 66 7.24 -1.20 10.65
N GLN A 67 8.54 -1.13 10.88
CA GLN A 67 9.21 0.02 11.49
C GLN A 67 9.56 1.07 10.43
N VAL A 68 9.80 2.31 10.84
CA VAL A 68 10.21 3.42 9.97
C VAL A 68 11.60 3.91 10.39
N PRO A 69 12.66 3.10 10.20
CA PRO A 69 14.03 3.49 10.56
C PRO A 69 14.46 4.76 9.82
N GLY A 70 15.27 5.60 10.47
CA GLY A 70 15.71 6.87 9.89
C GLY A 70 14.74 8.04 10.12
N PHE A 71 13.55 7.80 10.68
CA PHE A 71 12.57 8.86 10.95
C PHE A 71 13.01 9.81 12.07
N ASP A 72 13.58 9.27 13.16
CA ASP A 72 13.92 10.06 14.35
C ASP A 72 15.08 11.03 14.09
N GLU A 73 15.96 10.69 13.16
CA GLU A 73 17.12 11.48 12.72
C GLU A 73 16.73 12.64 11.80
N LEU A 74 15.50 12.67 11.28
CA LEU A 74 15.04 13.75 10.42
C LEU A 74 14.89 15.05 11.20
N ASP A 75 15.26 16.16 10.54
CA ASP A 75 14.95 17.50 11.03
C ASP A 75 13.42 17.77 11.05
N LEU A 76 13.04 18.84 11.75
CA LEU A 76 11.63 19.19 11.92
C LEU A 76 10.94 19.50 10.59
N GLN A 77 11.63 20.11 9.62
CA GLN A 77 11.06 20.45 8.32
C GLN A 77 10.64 19.18 7.57
N ARG A 78 11.51 18.17 7.52
CA ARG A 78 11.23 16.87 6.89
C ARG A 78 10.12 16.11 7.62
N LYS A 79 10.11 16.14 8.95
CA LYS A 79 9.02 15.53 9.75
C LYS A 79 7.67 16.21 9.45
N GLN A 80 7.64 17.53 9.32
CA GLN A 80 6.43 18.27 8.91
C GLN A 80 5.99 17.92 7.49
N LEU A 81 6.94 17.84 6.54
CA LEU A 81 6.67 17.43 5.17
C LEU A 81 6.04 16.03 5.13
N LEU A 82 6.66 15.06 5.82
CA LEU A 82 6.14 13.69 5.93
C LEU A 82 4.74 13.66 6.54
N TYR A 83 4.48 14.42 7.60
CA TYR A 83 3.15 14.51 8.19
C TYR A 83 2.10 15.00 7.19
N TYR A 84 2.40 16.06 6.42
CA TYR A 84 1.46 16.55 5.41
C TYR A 84 1.22 15.55 4.29
N LEU A 85 2.28 14.90 3.79
CA LEU A 85 2.15 13.85 2.78
C LEU A 85 1.39 12.62 3.31
N TYR A 86 1.57 12.29 4.59
CA TYR A 86 0.83 11.23 5.25
C TYR A 86 -0.68 11.51 5.26
N GLN A 87 -1.07 12.73 5.61
CA GLN A 87 -2.48 13.12 5.59
C GLN A 87 -3.06 13.11 4.16
N ALA A 88 -2.26 13.53 3.16
CA ALA A 88 -2.65 13.42 1.75
C ALA A 88 -2.86 11.95 1.32
N ALA A 89 -2.04 11.02 1.80
CA ALA A 89 -2.20 9.59 1.54
C ALA A 89 -3.49 9.02 2.16
N LEU A 90 -3.83 9.44 3.39
CA LEU A 90 -5.07 8.97 4.03
C LEU A 90 -6.34 9.51 3.38
N ALA A 91 -6.30 10.75 2.86
CA ALA A 91 -7.45 11.42 2.27
C ALA A 91 -7.99 10.71 1.01
N GLY A 92 -7.16 9.93 0.30
CA GLY A 92 -7.56 9.21 -0.90
C GLY A 92 -8.16 7.81 -0.67
N ARG A 93 -8.19 7.30 0.57
CA ARG A 93 -8.64 5.91 0.86
C ARG A 93 -9.99 5.58 0.25
N ASP A 94 -10.98 6.46 0.36
CA ASP A 94 -12.35 6.20 -0.12
C ASP A 94 -12.45 6.16 -1.66
N ILE A 95 -11.51 6.77 -2.38
CA ILE A 95 -11.46 6.75 -3.85
C ILE A 95 -11.28 5.31 -4.33
N THR A 96 -10.31 4.59 -3.78
CA THR A 96 -10.00 3.21 -4.16
C THR A 96 -11.15 2.25 -3.87
N TYR A 97 -11.86 2.42 -2.74
CA TYR A 97 -13.05 1.61 -2.46
C TYR A 97 -14.10 1.78 -3.56
N ASP A 98 -14.42 3.02 -3.94
CA ASP A 98 -15.41 3.28 -4.99
C ASP A 98 -14.93 2.78 -6.36
N GLN A 99 -13.65 3.00 -6.72
CA GLN A 99 -13.05 2.49 -7.95
C GLN A 99 -13.17 0.96 -8.05
N LYS A 100 -12.93 0.23 -6.96
CA LYS A 100 -12.98 -1.24 -6.96
C LYS A 100 -14.39 -1.78 -7.11
N PHE A 101 -15.42 -1.07 -6.66
CA PHE A 101 -16.84 -1.37 -6.89
C PHE A 101 -17.73 -0.30 -6.24
N ALA A 102 -18.75 0.19 -6.96
CA ALA A 102 -19.65 1.25 -6.47
C ALA A 102 -20.39 0.90 -5.16
N GLY A 103 -20.56 -0.40 -4.86
CA GLY A 103 -21.19 -0.85 -3.62
C GLY A 103 -20.28 -0.90 -2.39
N ASN A 104 -18.96 -0.71 -2.56
CA ASN A 104 -17.99 -0.91 -1.48
C ASN A 104 -18.13 0.09 -0.33
N LEU A 105 -18.33 1.37 -0.62
CA LEU A 105 -18.46 2.40 0.44
C LEU A 105 -19.70 2.19 1.30
N PRO A 106 -20.91 1.93 0.75
CA PRO A 106 -22.07 1.56 1.55
C PRO A 106 -21.87 0.29 2.38
N VAL A 107 -21.29 -0.78 1.80
CA VAL A 107 -20.99 -2.01 2.55
C VAL A 107 -20.04 -1.73 3.69
N ARG A 108 -18.87 -1.11 3.43
CA ARG A 108 -17.89 -0.79 4.47
C ARG A 108 -18.51 0.02 5.61
N LYS A 109 -19.23 1.10 5.29
CA LYS A 109 -19.83 1.98 6.31
C LYS A 109 -20.89 1.27 7.15
N THR A 110 -21.63 0.33 6.55
CA THR A 110 -22.63 -0.49 7.26
C THR A 110 -21.94 -1.46 8.23
N LEU A 111 -20.89 -2.16 7.77
CA LEU A 111 -20.09 -3.06 8.61
C LEU A 111 -19.42 -2.30 9.77
N GLU A 112 -18.87 -1.12 9.50
CA GLU A 112 -18.27 -0.24 10.51
C GLU A 112 -19.30 0.24 11.54
N ALA A 113 -20.52 0.58 11.10
CA ALA A 113 -21.61 0.97 12.00
C ALA A 113 -22.02 -0.20 12.91
N LEU A 114 -22.18 -1.41 12.34
CA LEU A 114 -22.48 -2.62 13.10
C LEU A 114 -21.40 -2.90 14.15
N ILE A 115 -20.13 -2.97 13.74
CA ILE A 115 -19.02 -3.31 14.66
C ILE A 115 -18.85 -2.28 15.77
N ARG A 116 -18.92 -0.98 15.43
CA ARG A 116 -18.75 0.10 16.40
C ARG A 116 -19.87 0.15 17.44
N SER A 117 -21.10 -0.15 17.02
CA SER A 117 -22.29 -0.03 17.85
C SER A 117 -22.78 -1.37 18.42
N TRP A 118 -22.04 -2.47 18.20
CA TRP A 118 -22.45 -3.80 18.65
C TRP A 118 -22.40 -3.94 20.18
N ASP A 119 -23.57 -4.15 20.78
CA ASP A 119 -23.78 -4.42 22.20
C ASP A 119 -24.21 -5.87 22.51
N GLY A 120 -24.41 -6.69 21.46
CA GLY A 120 -24.71 -8.11 21.56
C GLY A 120 -23.49 -8.99 21.89
N ASP A 121 -23.70 -10.31 21.87
CA ASP A 121 -22.64 -11.28 22.17
C ASP A 121 -21.58 -11.38 21.06
N LYS A 122 -20.37 -10.88 21.36
CA LYS A 122 -19.20 -10.92 20.45
C LYS A 122 -18.57 -12.30 20.32
N THR A 123 -18.97 -13.27 21.14
CA THR A 123 -18.53 -14.67 21.04
C THR A 123 -19.45 -15.51 20.16
N SER A 124 -20.59 -14.96 19.72
CA SER A 124 -21.50 -15.63 18.81
C SER A 124 -20.85 -15.90 17.45
N ALA A 125 -21.22 -17.03 16.83
CA ALA A 125 -20.68 -17.43 15.52
C ALA A 125 -20.98 -16.39 14.44
N ASP A 126 -22.18 -15.81 14.43
CA ASP A 126 -22.56 -14.79 13.45
C ASP A 126 -21.73 -13.50 13.60
N TYR A 127 -21.47 -13.05 14.84
CA TYR A 127 -20.62 -11.88 15.06
C TYR A 127 -19.16 -12.14 14.68
N GLN A 128 -18.60 -13.31 15.01
CA GLN A 128 -17.24 -13.67 14.59
C GLN A 128 -17.11 -13.77 13.06
N ALA A 129 -18.16 -14.24 12.38
CA ALA A 129 -18.25 -14.25 10.93
C ALA A 129 -18.37 -12.82 10.35
N LEU A 130 -19.15 -11.94 10.98
CA LEU A 130 -19.24 -10.51 10.64
C LEU A 130 -17.89 -9.82 10.76
N GLU A 131 -17.20 -10.03 11.88
CA GLU A 131 -15.87 -9.47 12.13
C GLU A 131 -14.87 -9.94 11.08
N THR A 132 -14.84 -11.25 10.80
CA THR A 132 -13.98 -11.82 9.75
C THR A 132 -14.30 -11.22 8.38
N TYR A 133 -15.58 -11.10 8.00
CA TYR A 133 -15.99 -10.50 6.73
C TYR A 133 -15.57 -9.02 6.65
N ALA A 134 -15.79 -8.24 7.71
CA ALA A 134 -15.40 -6.83 7.76
C ALA A 134 -13.88 -6.65 7.65
N LYS A 135 -13.10 -7.47 8.35
CA LYS A 135 -11.63 -7.48 8.23
C LYS A 135 -11.18 -7.77 6.79
N ARG A 136 -11.81 -8.72 6.10
CA ARG A 136 -11.52 -9.00 4.67
C ARG A 136 -11.89 -7.83 3.76
N VAL A 137 -13.01 -7.15 4.02
CA VAL A 137 -13.44 -5.95 3.28
C VAL A 137 -12.45 -4.81 3.47
N TRP A 138 -11.98 -4.58 4.71
CA TRP A 138 -10.96 -3.57 5.00
C TRP A 138 -9.64 -3.91 4.33
N PHE A 139 -9.23 -5.18 4.39
CA PHE A 139 -7.98 -5.67 3.82
C PHE A 139 -7.94 -5.56 2.29
N SER A 140 -9.06 -5.82 1.62
CA SER A 140 -9.10 -5.85 0.15
C SER A 140 -9.56 -4.55 -0.48
N SER A 141 -9.83 -3.53 0.34
CA SER A 141 -10.47 -2.28 -0.06
C SER A 141 -11.78 -2.50 -0.82
N GLY A 142 -12.57 -3.50 -0.40
CA GLY A 142 -13.83 -3.87 -1.04
C GLY A 142 -14.28 -5.31 -0.78
N ILE A 143 -15.42 -5.70 -1.35
CA ILE A 143 -16.06 -7.01 -1.14
C ILE A 143 -15.46 -8.16 -1.98
N HIS A 144 -14.36 -7.91 -2.69
CA HIS A 144 -13.68 -8.86 -3.55
C HIS A 144 -12.30 -9.16 -3.00
N HIS A 145 -11.87 -10.41 -3.10
CA HIS A 145 -10.54 -10.85 -2.72
C HIS A 145 -9.46 -10.03 -3.45
N HIS A 146 -8.55 -9.41 -2.70
CA HIS A 146 -7.49 -8.53 -3.22
C HIS A 146 -6.71 -9.14 -4.40
N TYR A 147 -6.30 -10.42 -4.29
CA TYR A 147 -5.58 -11.17 -5.32
C TYR A 147 -6.47 -11.80 -6.41
N SER A 148 -7.37 -12.73 -6.05
CA SER A 148 -8.18 -13.47 -7.04
C SER A 148 -9.31 -12.66 -7.69
N GLY A 149 -9.66 -11.50 -7.14
CA GLY A 149 -10.77 -10.67 -7.59
C GLY A 149 -12.16 -11.25 -7.33
N LYS A 150 -12.28 -12.47 -6.76
CA LYS A 150 -13.57 -13.13 -6.50
C LYS A 150 -14.31 -12.46 -5.35
N LYS A 151 -15.63 -12.33 -5.47
CA LYS A 151 -16.47 -11.80 -4.38
C LYS A 151 -16.40 -12.71 -3.14
N PHE A 152 -16.38 -12.09 -1.96
CA PHE A 152 -16.48 -12.81 -0.70
C PHE A 152 -17.90 -13.29 -0.45
N GLU A 153 -18.01 -14.52 0.05
CA GLU A 153 -19.25 -15.04 0.62
C GLU A 153 -19.30 -14.70 2.13
N PRO A 154 -20.36 -14.04 2.62
CA PRO A 154 -20.55 -13.82 4.05
C PRO A 154 -20.73 -15.14 4.82
N GLY A 155 -20.10 -15.24 6.00
CA GLY A 155 -20.21 -16.43 6.86
C GLY A 155 -21.40 -16.41 7.84
N PHE A 156 -22.35 -15.50 7.64
CA PHE A 156 -23.55 -15.29 8.45
C PHE A 156 -24.77 -15.19 7.51
N SER A 157 -25.99 -15.39 8.01
CA SER A 157 -27.18 -15.34 7.15
C SER A 157 -27.59 -13.91 6.79
N ARG A 158 -28.28 -13.78 5.64
CA ARG A 158 -28.85 -12.50 5.22
C ARG A 158 -29.89 -12.00 6.20
N GLU A 159 -30.73 -12.90 6.72
CA GLU A 159 -31.79 -12.57 7.68
C GLU A 159 -31.20 -12.01 8.97
N TRP A 160 -30.11 -12.62 9.46
CA TRP A 160 -29.39 -12.12 10.63
C TRP A 160 -28.79 -10.74 10.37
N PHE A 161 -28.12 -10.56 9.23
CA PHE A 161 -27.53 -9.27 8.85
C PHE A 161 -28.58 -8.16 8.76
N GLU A 162 -29.70 -8.42 8.09
CA GLU A 162 -30.78 -7.44 7.95
C GLU A 162 -31.40 -7.09 9.31
N ALA A 163 -31.58 -8.08 10.20
CA ALA A 163 -32.05 -7.83 11.56
C ALA A 163 -31.06 -6.97 12.37
N ALA A 164 -29.76 -7.26 12.26
CA ALA A 164 -28.70 -6.49 12.89
C ALA A 164 -28.67 -5.04 12.38
N VAL A 165 -28.77 -4.83 11.06
CA VAL A 165 -28.81 -3.47 10.48
C VAL A 165 -30.04 -2.70 10.94
N ARG A 166 -31.21 -3.35 11.05
CA ARG A 166 -32.45 -2.71 11.56
C ARG A 166 -32.38 -2.29 13.01
N SER A 167 -31.50 -2.89 13.79
CA SER A 167 -31.28 -2.49 15.19
C SER A 167 -30.49 -1.18 15.33
N LEU A 168 -29.78 -0.76 14.27
CA LEU A 168 -29.01 0.47 14.29
C LEU A 168 -29.90 1.71 14.08
N PRO A 169 -29.56 2.85 14.71
CA PRO A 169 -30.16 4.13 14.35
C PRO A 169 -29.90 4.46 12.88
N ALA A 170 -30.92 4.95 12.17
CA ALA A 170 -30.86 5.24 10.73
C ALA A 170 -29.76 6.26 10.38
N GLU A 171 -29.44 7.17 11.29
CA GLU A 171 -28.41 8.20 11.12
C GLU A 171 -26.99 7.63 11.09
N GLN A 172 -26.79 6.39 11.56
CA GLN A 172 -25.51 5.70 11.51
C GLN A 172 -25.30 4.93 10.20
N LEU A 173 -26.35 4.78 9.39
CA LEU A 173 -26.33 4.04 8.13
C LEU A 173 -26.05 4.98 6.95
N PRO A 174 -25.40 4.48 5.89
CA PRO A 174 -25.08 5.27 4.70
C PRO A 174 -26.29 5.41 3.76
N LEU A 175 -27.43 5.84 4.29
CA LEU A 175 -28.69 5.99 3.56
C LEU A 175 -28.57 7.11 2.53
N ARG A 176 -29.07 6.89 1.31
CA ARG A 176 -29.04 7.92 0.27
C ARG A 176 -29.90 9.12 0.66
N PRO A 177 -29.39 10.35 0.54
CA PRO A 177 -30.18 11.53 0.82
C PRO A 177 -31.30 11.68 -0.20
N ALA A 178 -32.41 12.28 0.21
CA ALA A 178 -33.49 12.63 -0.68
C ALA A 178 -32.99 13.51 -1.85
N GLN A 179 -33.41 13.21 -3.07
CA GLN A 179 -33.01 13.98 -4.25
C GLN A 179 -33.81 15.30 -4.33
N GLY A 180 -33.11 16.44 -4.29
CA GLY A 180 -33.68 17.78 -4.47
C GLY A 180 -34.16 18.49 -3.19
N LYS A 181 -34.65 19.73 -3.32
CA LYS A 181 -35.18 20.55 -2.21
C LYS A 181 -36.62 20.17 -1.81
N SER A 182 -37.01 18.90 -1.93
CA SER A 182 -38.37 18.43 -1.64
C SER A 182 -38.43 17.64 -0.33
N ALA A 183 -39.61 17.65 0.30
CA ALA A 183 -39.97 16.94 1.54
C ALA A 183 -40.01 15.40 1.43
N THR A 184 -39.24 14.81 0.52
CA THR A 184 -39.02 13.36 0.50
C THR A 184 -38.07 12.98 1.63
N PRO A 185 -38.39 11.97 2.46
CA PRO A 185 -37.46 11.46 3.45
C PRO A 185 -36.23 10.86 2.76
N ASN A 186 -35.11 10.76 3.48
CA ASN A 186 -33.97 9.96 3.05
C ASN A 186 -34.44 8.52 2.76
N GLU A 187 -33.66 7.80 1.95
CA GLU A 187 -33.85 6.36 1.72
C GLU A 187 -34.14 5.63 3.04
N SER A 188 -35.21 4.83 3.08
CA SER A 188 -35.54 4.04 4.27
C SER A 188 -34.55 2.89 4.45
N VAL A 189 -34.42 2.39 5.68
CA VAL A 189 -33.57 1.22 5.97
C VAL A 189 -34.00 0.00 5.16
N ASP A 190 -35.31 -0.17 4.92
CA ASP A 190 -35.86 -1.23 4.07
C ASP A 190 -35.41 -1.14 2.61
N GLU A 191 -35.49 0.06 2.02
CA GLU A 191 -35.04 0.29 0.64
C GLU A 191 -33.53 0.08 0.49
N PHE A 192 -32.76 0.53 1.49
CA PHE A 192 -31.33 0.29 1.55
C PHE A 192 -30.98 -1.20 1.63
N LEU A 193 -31.66 -1.94 2.52
CA LEU A 193 -31.47 -3.39 2.68
C LEU A 193 -31.88 -4.20 1.44
N ALA A 194 -32.95 -3.77 0.75
CA ALA A 194 -33.37 -4.37 -0.51
C ALA A 194 -32.30 -4.28 -1.60
N TRP A 195 -31.46 -3.24 -1.58
CA TRP A 195 -30.36 -3.06 -2.51
C TRP A 195 -29.05 -3.74 -2.03
N ILE A 196 -28.61 -3.50 -0.78
CA ILE A 196 -27.32 -4.00 -0.30
C ILE A 196 -27.32 -5.50 0.01
N GLY A 197 -28.48 -6.06 0.37
CA GLY A 197 -28.64 -7.49 0.63
C GLY A 197 -28.21 -8.34 -0.58
N PRO A 198 -28.81 -8.17 -1.76
CA PRO A 198 -28.36 -8.89 -2.96
C PRO A 198 -26.88 -8.61 -3.32
N VAL A 199 -26.39 -7.38 -3.15
CA VAL A 199 -24.98 -7.04 -3.41
C VAL A 199 -24.03 -7.92 -2.58
N MET A 200 -24.30 -8.07 -1.28
CA MET A 200 -23.46 -8.87 -0.39
C MET A 200 -23.68 -10.38 -0.52
N PHE A 201 -24.92 -10.83 -0.74
CA PHE A 201 -25.30 -12.23 -0.57
C PHE A 201 -25.61 -13.00 -1.86
N ASP A 202 -25.97 -12.35 -2.98
CA ASP A 202 -26.24 -13.06 -4.24
C ASP A 202 -24.92 -13.28 -5.00
N PRO A 203 -24.41 -14.52 -5.13
CA PRO A 203 -23.12 -14.77 -5.78
C PRO A 203 -23.08 -14.36 -7.26
N LYS A 204 -24.23 -14.13 -7.90
CA LYS A 204 -24.32 -13.70 -9.30
C LYS A 204 -24.16 -12.19 -9.49
N ILE A 205 -24.34 -11.39 -8.42
CA ILE A 205 -24.16 -9.95 -8.47
C ILE A 205 -22.69 -9.62 -8.21
N ALA A 206 -22.05 -8.92 -9.15
CA ALA A 206 -20.64 -8.51 -9.04
C ALA A 206 -19.69 -9.68 -8.65
N PRO A 207 -19.71 -10.82 -9.35
CA PRO A 207 -18.98 -12.03 -8.93
C PRO A 207 -17.45 -11.84 -8.93
N LYS A 208 -16.93 -10.97 -9.80
CA LYS A 208 -15.50 -10.67 -9.94
C LYS A 208 -15.29 -9.15 -10.04
N ARG A 209 -14.30 -8.63 -9.31
CA ARG A 209 -13.84 -7.23 -9.40
C ARG A 209 -13.44 -6.88 -10.84
N THR A 210 -12.54 -7.70 -11.38
CA THR A 210 -12.01 -7.57 -12.72
C THR A 210 -12.10 -8.94 -13.37
N ASN A 211 -12.85 -9.02 -14.48
CA ASN A 211 -13.09 -10.27 -15.19
C ASN A 211 -12.17 -10.35 -16.42
N ARG A 212 -11.41 -11.44 -16.49
CA ARG A 212 -10.48 -11.76 -17.58
C ARG A 212 -10.73 -13.16 -18.15
N ASP A 213 -11.89 -13.75 -17.84
CA ASP A 213 -12.25 -15.08 -18.31
C ASP A 213 -12.52 -15.07 -19.82
N ASP A 214 -12.17 -16.18 -20.49
CA ASP A 214 -12.48 -16.36 -21.91
C ASP A 214 -13.99 -16.23 -22.17
N GLY A 215 -14.36 -15.37 -23.11
CA GLY A 215 -15.76 -15.15 -23.52
C GLY A 215 -16.55 -14.18 -22.64
N ALA A 216 -15.99 -13.68 -21.53
CA ALA A 216 -16.58 -12.58 -20.78
C ALA A 216 -16.26 -11.23 -21.43
N ASP A 217 -17.16 -10.26 -21.32
CA ASP A 217 -16.86 -8.87 -21.64
C ASP A 217 -16.02 -8.27 -20.51
N ALA A 218 -14.77 -7.91 -20.82
CA ALA A 218 -13.79 -7.37 -19.87
C ALA A 218 -14.28 -6.14 -19.08
N VAL A 219 -15.28 -5.43 -19.59
CA VAL A 219 -15.87 -4.25 -18.95
C VAL A 219 -17.23 -4.59 -18.34
N ALA A 220 -18.17 -5.08 -19.14
CA ALA A 220 -19.56 -5.27 -18.70
C ALA A 220 -19.70 -6.38 -17.65
N ASP A 221 -18.81 -7.38 -17.66
CA ASP A 221 -18.81 -8.49 -16.69
C ASP A 221 -17.83 -8.27 -15.53
N SER A 222 -17.18 -7.10 -15.45
CA SER A 222 -16.34 -6.67 -14.32
C SER A 222 -17.14 -5.81 -13.34
N ALA A 223 -16.92 -6.00 -12.03
CA ALA A 223 -17.60 -5.20 -11.00
C ALA A 223 -16.94 -3.84 -10.73
N ASN A 224 -15.69 -3.62 -11.13
CA ASN A 224 -15.01 -2.34 -10.91
C ASN A 224 -15.80 -1.16 -11.50
N ASN A 225 -15.69 0.01 -10.84
CA ASN A 225 -16.50 1.18 -11.16
C ASN A 225 -15.85 2.13 -12.17
N PHE A 226 -14.93 1.61 -12.99
CA PHE A 226 -14.22 2.38 -14.02
C PHE A 226 -15.09 2.72 -15.23
N TYR A 227 -16.15 1.94 -15.43
CA TYR A 227 -17.08 2.07 -16.54
C TYR A 227 -18.51 2.11 -16.00
N GLY A 228 -19.33 2.98 -16.58
CA GLY A 228 -20.74 3.10 -16.23
C GLY A 228 -21.57 1.91 -16.70
N GLU A 229 -22.78 1.78 -16.16
CA GLU A 229 -23.73 0.74 -16.56
C GLU A 229 -23.97 0.74 -18.07
N GLY A 230 -23.93 -0.46 -18.67
CA GLY A 230 -24.20 -0.66 -20.10
C GLY A 230 -23.08 -0.19 -21.05
N VAL A 231 -21.88 0.08 -20.54
CA VAL A 231 -20.64 0.22 -21.32
C VAL A 231 -20.03 -1.17 -21.53
N THR A 232 -19.58 -1.45 -22.75
CA THR A 232 -18.90 -2.72 -23.12
C THR A 232 -17.44 -2.49 -23.47
N ALA A 233 -16.62 -3.54 -23.50
CA ALA A 233 -15.22 -3.44 -23.91
C ALA A 233 -15.08 -2.81 -25.32
N LYS A 234 -15.95 -3.23 -26.23
CA LYS A 234 -16.01 -2.69 -27.61
C LYS A 234 -16.31 -1.19 -27.65
N ASP A 235 -17.17 -0.70 -26.75
CA ASP A 235 -17.47 0.73 -26.66
C ASP A 235 -16.26 1.54 -26.22
N VAL A 236 -15.51 1.04 -25.22
CA VAL A 236 -14.30 1.67 -24.69
C VAL A 236 -13.22 1.75 -25.77
N GLU A 237 -12.92 0.63 -26.43
CA GLU A 237 -11.95 0.58 -27.52
C GLU A 237 -12.33 1.55 -28.66
N ALA A 238 -13.61 1.56 -29.06
CA ALA A 238 -14.10 2.45 -30.10
C ALA A 238 -14.05 3.94 -29.69
N TYR A 239 -14.18 4.23 -28.40
CA TYR A 239 -14.05 5.58 -27.85
C TYR A 239 -12.60 6.06 -27.93
N TYR A 240 -11.65 5.29 -27.41
CA TYR A 240 -10.24 5.70 -27.36
C TYR A 240 -9.52 5.60 -28.71
N LYS A 241 -9.90 4.66 -29.58
CA LYS A 241 -9.36 4.58 -30.96
C LYS A 241 -9.53 5.87 -31.76
N LYS A 242 -10.52 6.70 -31.44
CA LYS A 242 -10.76 8.00 -32.09
C LYS A 242 -9.96 9.15 -31.49
N LYS A 243 -9.46 8.98 -30.26
CA LYS A 243 -8.72 10.00 -29.51
C LYS A 243 -7.20 9.82 -29.61
N ILE A 244 -6.75 8.57 -29.65
CA ILE A 244 -5.34 8.22 -29.67
C ILE A 244 -4.77 8.50 -31.06
N ASP A 245 -3.84 9.44 -31.14
CA ASP A 245 -2.93 9.56 -32.27
C ASP A 245 -1.75 8.62 -32.06
N LYS A 246 -1.59 7.64 -32.95
CA LYS A 246 -0.50 6.66 -32.88
C LYS A 246 0.86 7.25 -33.26
N ASN A 247 0.88 8.45 -33.85
CA ASN A 247 2.10 9.13 -34.29
C ASN A 247 2.53 10.24 -33.32
N ASP A 248 1.78 10.46 -32.24
CA ASP A 248 2.21 11.40 -31.20
C ASP A 248 3.47 10.83 -30.51
N PRO A 249 4.62 11.53 -30.56
CA PRO A 249 5.83 11.07 -29.90
C PRO A 249 5.74 11.13 -28.37
N ASN A 250 4.85 11.96 -27.83
CA ASN A 250 4.69 12.21 -26.40
C ASN A 250 3.21 12.05 -25.98
N PRO A 251 2.60 10.86 -26.19
CA PRO A 251 1.18 10.66 -25.95
C PRO A 251 0.84 10.74 -24.46
N ILE A 252 -0.26 11.43 -24.14
CA ILE A 252 -0.85 11.41 -22.80
C ILE A 252 -1.46 10.05 -22.49
N SER A 253 -1.59 9.74 -21.20
CA SER A 253 -2.22 8.52 -20.69
C SER A 253 -3.76 8.58 -20.78
N TRP A 254 -4.32 8.48 -21.99
CA TRP A 254 -5.76 8.62 -22.24
C TRP A 254 -6.62 7.75 -21.32
N GLY A 255 -7.56 8.40 -20.61
CA GLY A 255 -8.52 7.72 -19.74
C GLY A 255 -8.01 7.40 -18.34
N LEU A 256 -6.73 7.64 -18.02
CA LEU A 256 -6.11 7.25 -16.74
C LEU A 256 -6.90 7.70 -15.51
N ASN A 257 -7.47 8.90 -15.54
CA ASN A 257 -8.14 9.54 -14.41
C ASN A 257 -9.63 9.83 -14.65
N SER A 258 -10.37 8.90 -15.25
CA SER A 258 -11.79 9.12 -15.53
C SER A 258 -12.63 7.85 -15.42
N ARG A 259 -13.94 8.03 -15.21
CA ARG A 259 -14.94 6.98 -15.42
C ARG A 259 -15.65 7.20 -16.76
N LEU A 260 -15.67 6.22 -17.65
CA LEU A 260 -16.42 6.35 -18.92
C LEU A 260 -17.87 5.97 -18.69
N VAL A 261 -18.80 6.87 -19.01
CA VAL A 261 -20.24 6.64 -18.86
C VAL A 261 -20.97 6.82 -20.18
N LYS A 262 -22.13 6.17 -20.28
CA LYS A 262 -23.07 6.32 -21.40
C LYS A 262 -24.10 7.38 -21.04
N GLU A 263 -24.18 8.46 -21.85
CA GLU A 263 -25.08 9.61 -21.59
C GLU A 263 -26.49 9.42 -22.17
N GLY A 264 -26.79 8.24 -22.74
CA GLY A 264 -27.98 8.00 -23.55
C GLY A 264 -27.73 8.22 -25.05
N PRO A 265 -28.74 8.00 -25.90
CA PRO A 265 -28.59 8.13 -27.34
C PRO A 265 -28.58 9.61 -27.80
N ASP A 266 -27.61 9.98 -28.63
CA ASP A 266 -27.62 11.21 -29.42
C ASP A 266 -27.83 10.84 -30.89
N LYS A 267 -28.91 11.34 -31.49
CA LYS A 267 -29.32 11.00 -32.88
C LYS A 267 -29.37 9.50 -33.14
N GLY A 268 -29.85 8.72 -32.17
CA GLY A 268 -29.98 7.26 -32.27
C GLY A 268 -28.66 6.47 -32.12
N LYS A 269 -27.54 7.14 -31.79
CA LYS A 269 -26.25 6.49 -31.49
C LYS A 269 -25.88 6.67 -30.03
N PRO A 270 -25.26 5.67 -29.37
CA PRO A 270 -24.80 5.84 -28.00
C PRO A 270 -23.74 6.95 -27.91
N LYS A 271 -23.94 7.87 -26.97
CA LYS A 271 -22.98 8.93 -26.63
C LYS A 271 -22.27 8.56 -25.33
N PHE A 272 -20.96 8.76 -25.31
CA PHE A 272 -20.11 8.47 -24.16
C PHE A 272 -19.37 9.73 -23.70
N SER A 273 -19.17 9.86 -22.40
CA SER A 273 -18.37 10.93 -21.80
C SER A 273 -17.53 10.41 -20.64
N GLU A 274 -16.47 11.15 -20.33
CA GLU A 274 -15.57 10.85 -19.23
C GLU A 274 -15.94 11.73 -18.02
N GLN A 275 -16.31 11.08 -16.92
CA GLN A 275 -16.42 11.70 -15.61
C GLN A 275 -15.01 11.76 -15.01
N VAL A 276 -14.30 12.85 -15.29
CA VAL A 276 -12.91 13.05 -14.87
C VAL A 276 -12.82 13.15 -13.34
N TRP A 277 -11.77 12.56 -12.78
CA TRP A 277 -11.44 12.56 -11.36
C TRP A 277 -10.54 13.75 -11.04
N TYR A 278 -11.13 14.82 -10.51
CA TYR A 278 -10.44 16.07 -10.16
C TYR A 278 -11.24 16.86 -9.13
N ALA A 279 -10.70 17.97 -8.63
CA ALA A 279 -11.25 18.74 -7.51
C ALA A 279 -12.73 19.16 -7.68
N ASP A 280 -13.16 19.49 -8.90
CA ASP A 280 -14.56 19.86 -9.21
C ASP A 280 -15.30 18.78 -10.02
N GLY A 281 -14.74 17.58 -10.12
CA GLY A 281 -15.31 16.42 -10.81
C GLY A 281 -15.69 15.29 -9.88
N MET A 282 -15.65 14.07 -10.41
CA MET A 282 -15.87 12.86 -9.63
C MET A 282 -14.73 12.72 -8.60
N TYR A 283 -15.07 12.29 -7.38
CA TYR A 283 -14.18 12.29 -6.19
C TYR A 283 -13.71 13.66 -5.68
N GLY A 284 -14.29 14.76 -6.19
CA GLY A 284 -13.91 16.14 -5.83
C GLY A 284 -13.71 16.41 -4.33
N PRO A 285 -14.59 15.96 -3.41
CA PRO A 285 -14.39 16.15 -1.97
C PRO A 285 -13.09 15.55 -1.43
N ALA A 286 -12.76 14.31 -1.81
CA ALA A 286 -11.53 13.64 -1.37
C ALA A 286 -10.30 14.28 -2.02
N ILE A 287 -10.38 14.61 -3.32
CA ILE A 287 -9.28 15.25 -4.06
C ILE A 287 -8.98 16.66 -3.52
N LYS A 288 -10.00 17.43 -3.13
CA LYS A 288 -9.80 18.72 -2.46
C LYS A 288 -9.04 18.58 -1.15
N GLU A 289 -9.31 17.53 -0.38
CA GLU A 289 -8.58 17.26 0.85
C GLU A 289 -7.13 16.84 0.59
N ILE A 290 -6.89 15.99 -0.41
CA ILE A 290 -5.53 15.68 -0.89
C ILE A 290 -4.79 16.98 -1.24
N VAL A 291 -5.41 17.86 -2.04
CA VAL A 291 -4.83 19.15 -2.45
C VAL A 291 -4.54 20.05 -1.24
N ASN A 292 -5.42 20.11 -0.24
CA ASN A 292 -5.21 20.91 0.97
C ASN A 292 -3.91 20.50 1.69
N TRP A 293 -3.64 19.20 1.79
CA TRP A 293 -2.43 18.67 2.38
C TRP A 293 -1.19 18.86 1.51
N LEU A 294 -1.31 18.67 0.19
CA LEU A 294 -0.23 18.94 -0.76
C LEU A 294 0.19 20.42 -0.76
N VAL A 295 -0.75 21.36 -0.60
CA VAL A 295 -0.45 22.80 -0.47
C VAL A 295 0.41 23.07 0.78
N LYS A 296 0.13 22.38 1.89
CA LYS A 296 0.96 22.47 3.11
C LYS A 296 2.32 21.82 2.91
N ALA A 297 2.39 20.63 2.29
CA ALA A 297 3.64 19.95 1.94
C ALA A 297 4.55 20.85 1.10
N ARG A 298 4.01 21.49 0.07
CA ARG A 298 4.73 22.47 -0.79
C ARG A 298 5.39 23.60 0.01
N SER A 299 4.76 24.07 1.08
CA SER A 299 5.28 25.18 1.90
C SER A 299 6.55 24.82 2.69
N VAL A 300 6.79 23.52 2.90
CA VAL A 300 7.95 22.99 3.63
C VAL A 300 8.83 22.09 2.76
N ALA A 301 8.69 22.17 1.43
CA ALA A 301 9.50 21.41 0.48
C ALA A 301 11.01 21.61 0.72
N GLU A 302 11.79 20.54 0.59
CA GLU A 302 13.22 20.49 0.86
C GLU A 302 14.04 21.37 -0.09
N ASN A 303 13.56 21.53 -1.33
CA ASN A 303 14.22 22.30 -2.38
C ASN A 303 13.21 22.74 -3.45
N ASP A 304 13.67 23.57 -4.41
CA ASP A 304 12.82 24.12 -5.46
C ASP A 304 12.31 23.07 -6.46
N ALA A 305 13.09 22.00 -6.71
CA ALA A 305 12.66 20.91 -7.59
C ALA A 305 11.46 20.16 -6.95
N GLN A 306 11.57 19.78 -5.68
CA GLN A 306 10.47 19.15 -4.93
C GLN A 306 9.27 20.09 -4.79
N ARG A 307 9.49 21.40 -4.61
CA ARG A 307 8.38 22.37 -4.62
C ARG A 307 7.63 22.34 -5.95
N LYS A 308 8.37 22.30 -7.06
CA LYS A 308 7.81 22.26 -8.42
C LYS A 308 7.01 20.97 -8.67
N THR A 309 7.45 19.82 -8.17
CA THR A 309 6.69 18.57 -8.29
C THR A 309 5.34 18.70 -7.60
N PHE A 310 5.29 19.23 -6.37
CA PHE A 310 4.04 19.46 -5.65
C PHE A 310 3.12 20.46 -6.36
N GLU A 311 3.66 21.54 -6.93
CA GLU A 311 2.88 22.51 -7.70
C GLU A 311 2.19 21.87 -8.92
N LEU A 312 2.91 21.03 -9.67
CA LEU A 312 2.37 20.33 -10.83
C LEU A 312 1.35 19.27 -10.42
N LEU A 313 1.59 18.53 -9.34
CA LEU A 313 0.65 17.54 -8.81
C LEU A 313 -0.66 18.21 -8.35
N ILE A 314 -0.57 19.33 -7.63
CA ILE A 314 -1.73 20.14 -7.24
C ILE A 314 -2.49 20.61 -8.48
N ALA A 315 -1.79 21.14 -9.48
CA ALA A 315 -2.41 21.63 -10.71
C ALA A 315 -3.11 20.50 -11.49
N TYR A 316 -2.52 19.30 -11.51
CA TYR A 316 -3.15 18.11 -12.06
C TYR A 316 -4.45 17.77 -11.32
N TYR A 317 -4.43 17.67 -9.99
CA TYR A 317 -5.63 17.37 -9.21
C TYR A 317 -6.71 18.45 -9.31
N GLN A 318 -6.32 19.71 -9.46
CA GLN A 318 -7.24 20.82 -9.62
C GLN A 318 -7.91 20.85 -11.00
N SER A 319 -7.26 20.37 -12.06
CA SER A 319 -7.80 20.47 -13.42
C SER A 319 -8.16 19.13 -14.08
N GLY A 320 -7.69 18.00 -13.53
CA GLY A 320 -7.84 16.67 -14.13
C GLY A 320 -7.07 16.48 -15.44
N ASP A 321 -6.09 17.34 -15.74
CA ASP A 321 -5.43 17.41 -17.04
C ASP A 321 -4.23 16.46 -17.12
N LEU A 322 -4.33 15.43 -17.95
CA LEU A 322 -3.29 14.42 -18.10
C LEU A 322 -1.96 14.97 -18.64
N LYS A 323 -1.95 16.13 -19.33
CA LYS A 323 -0.69 16.79 -19.68
C LYS A 323 0.05 17.30 -18.46
N LYS A 324 -0.68 17.83 -17.46
CA LYS A 324 -0.07 18.24 -16.19
C LYS A 324 0.41 17.04 -15.39
N PHE A 325 -0.23 15.88 -15.55
CA PHE A 325 0.28 14.64 -14.98
C PHE A 325 1.61 14.24 -15.62
N ASP A 326 1.75 14.33 -16.94
CA ASP A 326 3.03 14.09 -17.61
C ASP A 326 4.11 15.11 -17.18
N GLU A 327 3.78 16.40 -17.12
CA GLU A 327 4.67 17.45 -16.60
C GLU A 327 5.11 17.17 -15.16
N TYR A 328 4.18 16.78 -14.28
CA TYR A 328 4.46 16.34 -12.92
C TYR A 328 5.46 15.18 -12.91
N ASN A 329 5.21 14.13 -13.72
CA ASN A 329 6.08 12.96 -13.77
C ASN A 329 7.49 13.30 -14.26
N ILE A 330 7.64 14.19 -15.25
CA ILE A 330 8.95 14.67 -15.71
C ILE A 330 9.68 15.39 -14.58
N ALA A 331 9.01 16.32 -13.89
CA ALA A 331 9.60 17.04 -12.77
C ALA A 331 9.96 16.09 -11.61
N TRP A 332 9.11 15.10 -11.35
CA TRP A 332 9.30 14.11 -10.30
C TRP A 332 10.51 13.22 -10.58
N VAL A 333 10.68 12.72 -11.81
CA VAL A 333 11.86 11.95 -12.20
C VAL A 333 13.14 12.78 -12.07
N ALA A 334 13.09 14.07 -12.43
CA ALA A 334 14.24 14.97 -12.34
C ALA A 334 14.68 15.26 -10.90
N ASP A 335 13.76 15.22 -9.92
CA ASP A 335 14.10 15.39 -8.51
C ASP A 335 14.78 14.13 -7.94
N THR A 336 16.11 14.19 -7.88
CA THR A 336 16.98 13.10 -7.39
C THR A 336 17.66 13.41 -6.06
N ASN A 337 17.48 14.61 -5.53
CA ASN A 337 18.23 15.13 -4.37
C ASN A 337 17.40 15.16 -3.08
N SER A 338 16.07 15.12 -3.18
CA SER A 338 15.18 15.11 -2.01
C SER A 338 15.34 13.83 -1.19
N VAL A 339 15.25 13.96 0.14
CA VAL A 339 15.27 12.82 1.06
C VAL A 339 13.88 12.21 1.18
N VAL A 340 12.85 13.07 1.23
CA VAL A 340 11.45 12.67 1.24
C VAL A 340 10.95 12.56 -0.20
N ASP A 341 10.27 11.47 -0.52
CA ASP A 341 9.64 11.27 -1.83
C ASP A 341 8.20 10.76 -1.66
N THR A 342 7.37 10.97 -2.67
CA THR A 342 5.99 10.48 -2.66
C THR A 342 5.48 10.09 -4.04
N VAL A 343 4.73 9.00 -4.07
CA VAL A 343 3.74 8.70 -5.10
C VAL A 343 2.38 9.07 -4.53
N ASN A 344 1.56 9.82 -5.26
CA ASN A 344 0.18 10.15 -4.89
C ASN A 344 -0.59 10.48 -6.18
N GLY A 345 -1.43 9.56 -6.65
CA GLY A 345 -1.96 9.65 -8.01
C GLY A 345 -2.86 8.48 -8.41
N PHE A 346 -3.35 8.53 -9.65
CA PHE A 346 -3.94 7.38 -10.33
C PHE A 346 -2.84 6.73 -11.15
N ILE A 347 -2.30 5.59 -10.69
CA ILE A 347 -0.98 5.11 -11.14
C ILE A 347 -1.09 3.83 -11.95
N GLU A 348 -1.46 2.72 -11.29
CA GLU A 348 -1.44 1.40 -11.90
C GLU A 348 -2.79 1.02 -12.47
N VAL A 349 -2.76 0.36 -13.63
CA VAL A 349 -3.98 0.02 -14.40
C VAL A 349 -4.42 -1.44 -14.22
N TYR A 350 -3.89 -2.13 -13.21
CA TYR A 350 -4.10 -3.58 -13.04
C TYR A 350 -5.54 -3.98 -12.76
N ASP A 351 -6.35 -3.10 -12.17
CA ASP A 351 -7.76 -3.39 -11.90
C ASP A 351 -8.66 -3.15 -13.11
N ASP A 352 -8.16 -2.48 -14.15
CA ASP A 352 -8.86 -2.34 -15.42
C ASP A 352 -8.40 -3.45 -16.38
N ALA A 353 -9.32 -4.33 -16.78
CA ALA A 353 -9.00 -5.40 -17.72
C ALA A 353 -8.53 -4.88 -19.09
N LEU A 354 -8.92 -3.65 -19.48
CA LEU A 354 -8.45 -3.00 -20.70
C LEU A 354 -7.22 -2.11 -20.50
N GLY A 355 -6.81 -1.87 -19.25
CA GLY A 355 -5.59 -1.13 -18.92
C GLY A 355 -5.63 0.38 -19.20
N TYR A 356 -6.81 1.01 -19.20
CA TYR A 356 -6.93 2.45 -19.38
C TYR A 356 -7.06 3.24 -18.07
N ARG A 357 -7.58 2.65 -16.99
CA ARG A 357 -7.86 3.36 -15.72
C ARG A 357 -6.84 3.08 -14.65
N GLY A 358 -6.31 4.15 -14.05
CA GLY A 358 -5.42 4.07 -12.91
C GLY A 358 -6.18 3.94 -11.60
N THR A 359 -5.87 2.94 -10.80
CA THR A 359 -6.30 2.90 -9.39
C THR A 359 -5.56 3.99 -8.62
N TRP A 360 -6.26 4.66 -7.69
CA TRP A 360 -5.63 5.65 -6.82
C TRP A 360 -4.74 4.95 -5.79
N GLU A 361 -3.52 5.44 -5.63
CA GLU A 361 -2.56 4.97 -4.63
C GLU A 361 -1.69 6.10 -4.12
N SER A 362 -1.10 5.89 -2.94
CA SER A 362 -0.05 6.74 -2.43
C SER A 362 0.97 5.95 -1.63
N VAL A 363 2.24 6.31 -1.81
CA VAL A 363 3.37 5.81 -1.02
C VAL A 363 4.19 7.03 -0.61
N VAL A 364 4.39 7.23 0.68
CA VAL A 364 5.25 8.28 1.23
C VAL A 364 6.48 7.59 1.79
N SER A 365 7.66 8.06 1.41
CA SER A 365 8.91 7.39 1.79
C SER A 365 10.05 8.37 2.04
N ILE A 366 11.07 7.87 2.71
CA ILE A 366 12.37 8.53 2.85
C ILE A 366 13.46 7.66 2.22
N LYS A 367 14.53 8.29 1.75
CA LYS A 367 15.73 7.56 1.30
C LYS A 367 16.34 6.78 2.47
N ASP A 368 16.60 5.49 2.27
CA ASP A 368 17.26 4.65 3.27
C ASP A 368 18.76 4.96 3.30
N ALA A 369 19.26 5.48 4.42
CA ALA A 369 20.65 5.91 4.55
C ALA A 369 21.63 4.73 4.59
N GLU A 370 21.28 3.63 5.27
CA GLU A 370 22.16 2.46 5.41
C GLU A 370 22.21 1.64 4.12
N ALA A 371 21.07 1.39 3.50
CA ALA A 371 21.02 0.76 2.19
C ALA A 371 21.72 1.62 1.13
N SER A 372 21.61 2.96 1.21
CA SER A 372 22.38 3.84 0.31
C SER A 372 23.90 3.67 0.47
N LYS A 373 24.41 3.49 1.69
CA LYS A 373 25.84 3.19 1.92
C LYS A 373 26.25 1.86 1.28
N ARG A 374 25.42 0.82 1.46
CA ARG A 374 25.65 -0.53 0.91
C ARG A 374 25.64 -0.53 -0.62
N ILE A 375 24.63 0.10 -1.22
CA ILE A 375 24.52 0.31 -2.66
C ILE A 375 25.71 1.10 -3.19
N ALA A 376 26.14 2.17 -2.51
CA ALA A 376 27.29 2.95 -2.94
C ALA A 376 28.60 2.13 -2.89
N ALA A 377 28.78 1.30 -1.87
CA ALA A 377 29.94 0.42 -1.76
C ALA A 377 29.98 -0.62 -2.90
N ILE A 378 28.84 -1.26 -3.21
CA ILE A 378 28.72 -2.21 -4.32
C ILE A 378 28.93 -1.51 -5.67
N SER A 379 28.26 -0.36 -5.87
CA SER A 379 28.37 0.45 -7.10
C SER A 379 29.80 0.89 -7.37
N GLY A 380 30.53 1.29 -6.33
CA GLY A 380 31.94 1.70 -6.42
C GLY A 380 32.88 0.58 -6.87
N GLN A 381 32.44 -0.68 -6.77
CA GLN A 381 33.16 -1.88 -7.21
C GLN A 381 32.55 -2.51 -8.46
N ALA A 382 31.59 -1.87 -9.13
CA ALA A 382 30.86 -2.48 -10.23
C ALA A 382 31.77 -2.94 -11.39
N GLN A 383 32.78 -2.14 -11.74
CA GLN A 383 33.75 -2.54 -12.77
C GLN A 383 34.58 -3.76 -12.32
N TRP A 384 34.95 -3.83 -11.04
CA TRP A 384 35.66 -4.99 -10.50
C TRP A 384 34.80 -6.27 -10.62
N PHE A 385 33.50 -6.19 -10.31
CA PHE A 385 32.58 -7.32 -10.49
C PHE A 385 32.45 -7.73 -11.96
N GLU A 386 32.34 -6.78 -12.89
CA GLU A 386 32.27 -7.06 -14.33
C GLU A 386 33.55 -7.74 -14.84
N ASP A 387 34.72 -7.19 -14.48
CA ASP A 387 36.02 -7.69 -14.91
C ASP A 387 36.27 -9.12 -14.39
N ASN A 388 35.83 -9.42 -13.17
CA ASN A 388 35.98 -10.73 -12.52
C ASN A 388 34.77 -11.66 -12.71
N SER A 389 33.76 -11.22 -13.48
CA SER A 389 32.59 -12.04 -13.80
C SER A 389 33.00 -13.29 -14.60
N PRO A 390 32.26 -14.42 -14.45
CA PRO A 390 32.48 -15.62 -15.26
C PRO A 390 32.02 -15.47 -16.72
N LEU A 391 31.51 -14.31 -17.14
CA LEU A 391 31.16 -14.03 -18.54
C LEU A 391 32.38 -14.17 -19.47
N LEU A 392 32.11 -14.50 -20.73
CA LEU A 392 33.13 -14.45 -21.78
C LEU A 392 33.63 -13.01 -21.94
N PRO A 393 34.94 -12.79 -22.24
CA PRO A 393 35.51 -11.44 -22.37
C PRO A 393 34.75 -10.52 -23.34
N GLU A 394 34.25 -11.06 -24.45
CA GLU A 394 33.44 -10.36 -25.45
C GLU A 394 32.08 -9.89 -24.94
N HIS A 395 31.53 -10.56 -23.92
CA HIS A 395 30.26 -10.22 -23.29
C HIS A 395 30.43 -9.31 -22.07
N LYS A 396 31.67 -8.91 -21.72
CA LYS A 396 31.93 -7.95 -20.64
C LYS A 396 31.93 -6.51 -21.15
N LYS A 397 31.34 -5.61 -20.37
CA LYS A 397 31.43 -4.17 -20.59
C LYS A 397 32.82 -3.66 -20.21
N LYS A 398 33.42 -2.88 -21.11
CA LYS A 398 34.68 -2.16 -20.83
C LYS A 398 34.51 -1.09 -19.74
N ASN A 399 33.32 -0.49 -19.65
CA ASN A 399 32.97 0.51 -18.65
C ASN A 399 31.52 0.28 -18.22
N VAL A 400 31.30 -0.09 -16.96
CA VAL A 400 29.96 -0.16 -16.36
C VAL A 400 29.54 1.25 -15.96
N VAL A 401 28.40 1.71 -16.50
CA VAL A 401 27.83 3.04 -16.24
C VAL A 401 26.32 2.93 -16.04
N GLY A 402 25.71 3.94 -15.43
CA GLY A 402 24.24 4.04 -15.32
C GLY A 402 23.62 3.21 -14.18
N ILE A 403 24.37 2.95 -13.11
CA ILE A 403 23.88 2.24 -11.94
C ILE A 403 23.01 3.18 -11.10
N SER A 404 21.70 2.91 -11.02
CA SER A 404 20.74 3.73 -10.28
C SER A 404 19.83 2.87 -9.39
N ALA A 405 20.39 2.12 -8.46
CA ALA A 405 19.58 1.45 -7.44
C ALA A 405 19.24 2.43 -6.31
N LYS A 406 17.99 2.40 -5.85
CA LYS A 406 17.53 3.19 -4.70
C LYS A 406 16.72 2.28 -3.78
N VAL A 407 17.04 2.33 -2.50
CA VAL A 407 16.23 1.72 -1.44
C VAL A 407 15.60 2.85 -0.64
N ILE A 408 14.33 2.67 -0.31
CA ILE A 408 13.52 3.62 0.43
C ILE A 408 12.94 2.96 1.68
N THR A 409 12.70 3.77 2.70
CA THR A 409 11.92 3.43 3.88
C THR A 409 10.53 4.01 3.73
N VAL A 410 9.52 3.15 3.66
CA VAL A 410 8.11 3.54 3.61
C VAL A 410 7.67 4.10 4.95
N VAL A 411 7.03 5.26 4.91
CA VAL A 411 6.46 5.94 6.09
C VAL A 411 4.97 5.65 6.19
N VAL A 412 4.25 5.71 5.07
CA VAL A 412 2.83 5.35 4.98
C VAL A 412 2.44 5.03 3.54
N GLU A 413 1.40 4.21 3.42
CA GLU A 413 0.80 3.82 2.16
C GLU A 413 -0.72 4.03 2.22
N GLY A 414 -1.32 4.30 1.06
CA GLY A 414 -2.75 4.48 0.91
C GLY A 414 -3.23 4.00 -0.45
N GLY A 415 -4.54 3.75 -0.56
CA GLY A 415 -5.15 3.32 -1.81
C GLY A 415 -4.73 1.91 -2.18
N ASP A 416 -4.32 1.68 -3.43
CA ASP A 416 -3.95 0.34 -3.90
C ASP A 416 -2.62 -0.18 -3.35
N ALA A 417 -1.80 0.71 -2.77
CA ALA A 417 -0.56 0.34 -2.08
C ALA A 417 -0.76 -0.14 -0.64
N ALA A 418 -1.99 -0.13 -0.10
CA ALA A 418 -2.25 -0.57 1.28
C ALA A 418 -3.62 -1.25 1.46
N PRO A 419 -3.73 -2.27 2.33
CA PRO A 419 -2.66 -2.89 3.12
C PRO A 419 -1.85 -3.95 2.34
N THR A 420 -2.20 -4.23 1.08
CA THR A 420 -1.43 -5.11 0.20
C THR A 420 -0.43 -4.29 -0.59
N THR A 421 0.80 -4.21 -0.09
CA THR A 421 1.85 -3.34 -0.62
C THR A 421 2.79 -4.09 -1.60
N PRO A 422 3.32 -3.41 -2.65
CA PRO A 422 4.43 -3.93 -3.42
C PRO A 422 5.74 -3.92 -2.61
N ILE A 423 6.75 -4.69 -3.06
CA ILE A 423 8.12 -4.61 -2.49
C ILE A 423 9.06 -3.72 -3.32
N GLY A 424 8.62 -3.30 -4.50
CA GLY A 424 9.37 -2.42 -5.39
C GLY A 424 8.44 -1.66 -6.33
N ILE A 425 8.85 -0.46 -6.72
CA ILE A 425 8.06 0.47 -7.56
C ILE A 425 8.97 0.99 -8.68
N ASN A 426 8.47 1.02 -9.91
CA ASN A 426 9.20 1.55 -11.06
C ASN A 426 8.34 2.51 -11.89
N LEU A 427 8.51 3.82 -11.66
CA LEU A 427 7.66 4.87 -12.20
C LEU A 427 8.45 5.95 -12.93
N PRO A 428 7.80 6.74 -13.82
CA PRO A 428 6.40 6.67 -14.23
C PRO A 428 6.13 5.54 -15.23
N ASN A 429 4.84 5.29 -15.51
CA ASN A 429 4.38 4.28 -16.48
C ASN A 429 4.46 4.75 -17.95
N ALA A 430 4.48 6.06 -18.21
CA ALA A 430 4.54 6.59 -19.57
C ALA A 430 5.90 6.30 -20.24
N ASN A 431 5.91 5.38 -21.21
CA ASN A 431 7.13 4.91 -21.87
C ASN A 431 7.99 6.03 -22.50
N TRP A 432 7.36 7.05 -23.07
CA TRP A 432 8.11 8.16 -23.69
C TRP A 432 8.84 9.01 -22.64
N ILE A 433 8.23 9.22 -21.45
CA ILE A 433 8.88 9.90 -20.33
C ILE A 433 10.06 9.06 -19.84
N ARG A 434 9.87 7.75 -19.68
CA ARG A 434 10.94 6.83 -19.29
C ARG A 434 12.13 6.89 -20.24
N ALA A 435 11.86 6.92 -21.55
CA ALA A 435 12.88 6.95 -22.58
C ALA A 435 13.62 8.30 -22.67
N GLN A 436 12.92 9.42 -22.49
CA GLN A 436 13.48 10.77 -22.70
C GLN A 436 14.02 11.42 -21.41
N HIS A 437 13.42 11.10 -20.27
CA HIS A 437 13.68 11.75 -18.97
C HIS A 437 14.15 10.77 -17.89
N GLY A 438 13.96 9.46 -18.09
CA GLY A 438 14.34 8.43 -17.13
C GLY A 438 13.18 7.95 -16.26
N SER A 439 13.49 7.14 -15.27
CA SER A 439 12.53 6.56 -14.32
C SER A 439 13.16 6.45 -12.93
N LYS A 440 12.32 6.33 -11.90
CA LYS A 440 12.74 5.97 -10.55
C LYS A 440 12.31 4.53 -10.27
N SER A 441 13.29 3.65 -10.10
CA SER A 441 13.11 2.30 -9.59
C SER A 441 13.54 2.26 -8.13
N VAL A 442 12.66 1.85 -7.23
CA VAL A 442 12.90 1.84 -5.79
C VAL A 442 12.49 0.50 -5.18
N ASN A 443 13.26 0.04 -4.20
CA ASN A 443 12.94 -1.11 -3.34
C ASN A 443 12.50 -0.62 -1.96
N LEU A 444 11.41 -1.18 -1.43
CA LEU A 444 10.79 -0.80 -0.16
C LEU A 444 11.42 -1.60 0.99
N GLY A 445 12.59 -1.15 1.46
CA GLY A 445 13.48 -1.93 2.33
C GLY A 445 12.85 -2.37 3.66
N ASN A 446 12.13 -1.47 4.33
CA ASN A 446 11.48 -1.78 5.61
C ASN A 446 10.23 -2.66 5.46
N ILE A 447 9.59 -2.66 4.28
CA ILE A 447 8.49 -3.60 3.97
C ILE A 447 9.04 -5.01 3.78
N VAL A 448 10.13 -5.16 3.00
CA VAL A 448 10.83 -6.43 2.82
C VAL A 448 11.31 -6.97 4.18
N GLU A 449 11.90 -6.12 5.00
CA GLU A 449 12.31 -6.48 6.36
C GLU A 449 11.14 -6.94 7.23
N ALA A 450 10.00 -6.24 7.18
CA ALA A 450 8.82 -6.66 7.92
C ALA A 450 8.29 -8.03 7.49
N TYR A 451 8.33 -8.33 6.18
CA TYR A 451 7.98 -9.67 5.68
C TYR A 451 8.94 -10.75 6.18
N ASP A 452 10.24 -10.47 6.19
CA ASP A 452 11.24 -11.43 6.67
C ASP A 452 11.09 -11.68 8.18
N GLN A 453 10.90 -10.62 8.96
CA GLN A 453 10.70 -10.74 10.41
C GLN A 453 9.37 -11.41 10.77
N ALA A 454 8.31 -11.19 9.98
CA ALA A 454 7.03 -11.87 10.18
C ALA A 454 7.06 -13.39 9.89
N LYS A 455 8.06 -13.86 9.12
CA LYS A 455 8.32 -15.29 8.87
C LYS A 455 9.20 -15.90 9.97
N ASN A 456 10.09 -15.11 10.56
CA ASN A 456 10.96 -15.58 11.64
C ASN A 456 10.10 -16.07 12.83
N GLY A 457 10.12 -17.38 13.07
CA GLY A 457 9.35 -18.02 14.14
C GLY A 457 8.02 -18.67 13.71
N ASP A 458 7.69 -18.70 12.41
CA ASP A 458 6.50 -19.40 11.91
C ASP A 458 6.68 -20.93 11.74
N GLY A 459 7.89 -21.44 12.00
CA GLY A 459 8.24 -22.86 11.91
C GLY A 459 8.71 -23.32 10.52
N GLN A 460 8.63 -22.49 9.47
CA GLN A 460 9.03 -22.89 8.11
C GLN A 460 10.53 -23.17 8.02
N LEU A 461 11.37 -22.32 8.63
CA LEU A 461 12.81 -22.54 8.63
C LEU A 461 13.16 -23.84 9.38
N GLU A 462 12.50 -24.11 10.50
CA GLU A 462 12.67 -25.35 11.27
C GLU A 462 12.26 -26.60 10.48
N GLU A 463 11.18 -26.53 9.70
CA GLU A 463 10.64 -27.65 8.93
C GLU A 463 11.52 -28.00 7.71
N PHE A 464 12.04 -26.99 7.01
CA PHE A 464 12.65 -27.18 5.68
C PHE A 464 14.17 -27.04 5.64
N THR A 465 14.82 -26.63 6.73
CA THR A 465 16.30 -26.68 6.81
C THR A 465 16.79 -28.11 7.00
N ARG A 466 17.96 -28.43 6.46
CA ARG A 466 18.50 -29.80 6.50
C ARG A 466 18.90 -30.22 7.92
N ASP A 467 19.49 -29.30 8.68
CA ASP A 467 20.03 -29.53 10.01
C ASP A 467 20.08 -28.25 10.86
N GLU A 468 20.28 -28.42 12.17
CA GLU A 468 20.34 -27.31 13.14
C GLU A 468 21.44 -26.29 12.81
N ALA A 469 22.53 -26.70 12.16
CA ALA A 469 23.61 -25.79 11.80
C ALA A 469 23.21 -24.89 10.64
N GLU A 470 22.47 -25.40 9.65
CA GLU A 470 21.85 -24.58 8.60
C GLU A 470 20.81 -23.63 9.17
N LEU A 471 19.93 -24.12 10.06
CA LEU A 471 18.94 -23.28 10.74
C LEU A 471 19.59 -22.13 11.50
N ALA A 472 20.63 -22.40 12.28
CA ALA A 472 21.36 -21.38 13.04
C ALA A 472 21.96 -20.32 12.11
N ARG A 473 22.63 -20.74 11.03
CA ARG A 473 23.20 -19.81 10.04
C ARG A 473 22.13 -18.98 9.33
N ALA A 474 20.98 -19.58 8.99
CA ALA A 474 19.87 -18.88 8.36
C ALA A 474 19.29 -17.80 9.28
N LYS A 475 19.13 -18.10 10.58
CA LYS A 475 18.69 -17.13 11.59
C LYS A 475 19.70 -15.99 11.77
N GLU A 476 20.99 -16.32 11.78
CA GLU A 476 22.04 -15.33 12.03
C GLU A 476 22.33 -14.41 10.82
N HIS A 477 22.29 -14.96 9.60
CA HIS A 477 22.79 -14.25 8.41
C HIS A 477 21.77 -14.10 7.28
N GLY A 478 20.63 -14.79 7.35
CA GLY A 478 19.67 -14.86 6.24
C GLY A 478 19.16 -13.50 5.78
N SER A 479 18.75 -12.64 6.71
CA SER A 479 18.26 -11.29 6.39
C SER A 479 19.33 -10.42 5.72
N LEU A 480 20.55 -10.39 6.27
CA LEU A 480 21.66 -9.63 5.68
C LEU A 480 22.06 -10.18 4.30
N ALA A 481 22.14 -11.51 4.16
CA ALA A 481 22.44 -12.15 2.89
C ALA A 481 21.38 -11.84 1.83
N HIS A 482 20.09 -11.82 2.20
CA HIS A 482 19.00 -11.45 1.31
C HIS A 482 19.12 -9.98 0.86
N LYS A 483 19.33 -9.04 1.80
CA LYS A 483 19.54 -7.61 1.50
C LYS A 483 20.74 -7.41 0.56
N LEU A 484 21.87 -8.08 0.80
CA LEU A 484 23.05 -8.01 -0.07
C LEU A 484 22.80 -8.63 -1.46
N HIS A 485 22.12 -9.77 -1.52
CA HIS A 485 21.76 -10.41 -2.79
C HIS A 485 20.89 -9.49 -3.65
N VAL A 486 19.85 -8.90 -3.06
CA VAL A 486 18.94 -7.99 -3.78
C VAL A 486 19.68 -6.74 -4.25
N ASP A 487 20.50 -6.13 -3.40
CA ASP A 487 21.35 -5.01 -3.81
C ASP A 487 22.25 -5.41 -4.98
N MET A 488 22.93 -6.55 -4.91
CA MET A 488 23.78 -7.01 -6.01
C MET A 488 22.97 -7.24 -7.30
N HIS A 489 21.78 -7.84 -7.21
CA HIS A 489 20.88 -8.07 -8.35
C HIS A 489 20.54 -6.75 -9.07
N GLU A 490 20.09 -5.75 -8.32
CA GLU A 490 19.64 -4.46 -8.84
C GLU A 490 20.81 -3.56 -9.30
N VAL A 491 21.92 -3.58 -8.57
CA VAL A 491 23.05 -2.65 -8.76
C VAL A 491 24.00 -3.14 -9.86
N ILE A 492 24.42 -4.40 -9.78
CA ILE A 492 25.43 -4.98 -10.68
C ILE A 492 24.88 -6.09 -11.56
N GLY A 493 23.79 -6.76 -11.17
CA GLY A 493 23.17 -7.83 -11.96
C GLY A 493 22.64 -7.30 -13.29
N HIS A 494 21.65 -6.41 -13.26
CA HIS A 494 21.08 -5.81 -14.48
C HIS A 494 22.05 -4.88 -15.23
N ALA A 495 23.04 -4.31 -14.54
CA ALA A 495 24.04 -3.44 -15.15
C ALA A 495 25.19 -4.20 -15.81
N SER A 496 25.39 -5.48 -15.48
CA SER A 496 26.47 -6.31 -16.03
C SER A 496 26.22 -6.74 -17.47
N GLY A 497 27.31 -7.10 -18.16
CA GLY A 497 27.27 -7.77 -19.45
C GLY A 497 26.80 -6.92 -20.64
N GLN A 498 27.17 -7.34 -21.84
CA GLN A 498 26.73 -6.74 -23.10
C GLN A 498 26.36 -7.83 -24.11
N ILE A 499 25.36 -7.54 -24.94
CA ILE A 499 24.94 -8.41 -26.05
C ILE A 499 25.86 -8.24 -27.26
N GLU A 500 25.97 -9.28 -28.07
CA GLU A 500 26.68 -9.20 -29.35
C GLU A 500 25.91 -8.33 -30.35
N ALA A 501 26.67 -7.71 -31.27
CA ALA A 501 26.08 -6.87 -32.31
C ALA A 501 25.13 -7.70 -33.20
N GLY A 502 23.91 -7.20 -33.42
CA GLY A 502 22.90 -7.85 -34.25
C GLY A 502 22.02 -8.86 -33.53
N ILE A 503 22.19 -9.06 -32.22
CA ILE A 503 21.25 -9.81 -31.38
C ILE A 503 20.16 -8.88 -30.88
N GLY A 504 18.90 -9.29 -31.06
CA GLY A 504 17.74 -8.55 -30.57
C GLY A 504 17.73 -8.47 -29.04
N THR A 505 17.39 -7.31 -28.50
CA THR A 505 17.04 -7.17 -27.08
C THR A 505 15.69 -7.84 -26.79
N PRO A 506 15.30 -8.12 -25.53
CA PRO A 506 13.99 -8.73 -25.21
C PRO A 506 12.75 -7.99 -25.74
N LYS A 507 12.93 -6.79 -26.30
CA LYS A 507 11.90 -5.93 -26.89
C LYS A 507 11.86 -6.03 -28.43
N GLU A 508 12.85 -6.68 -29.05
CA GLU A 508 13.02 -6.93 -30.49
C GLU A 508 12.80 -8.42 -30.79
#